data_AF-A0A5C5UCH9-F1
#
_entry.id   AF-A0A5C5UCH9-F1
#
_cell.length_a   1.000
_cell.length_b   1.000
_cell.length_c   1.000
_cell.angle_alpha   90.00
_cell.angle_beta   90.00
_cell.angle_gamma   90.00
#
_symmetry.space_group_name_H-M   'P 1'
#
loop_
_entity.id
_entity.type
_entity.pdbx_description
1 polymer ?
#
loop_
_entity_poly.entity_id
_entity_poly.type
_entity_poly.pdbx_seq_one_letter_code
_entity_poly.pdbx_strand_id
1 'polypeptide(L)'
;MTSASAPGTNFRQEELDKFAALANRWWDPDGPQKPLHALNPARLGYVAARAPLQGATVADIGCGGGLLSEAMAKEGADVTAIDLAPDLVKVARLHGLESGVKVDYRVQAVEDLAAERPGAFDVVTCMEMLEHVPDPAAILRACAALLRPGGRLFVSTLNRTPAAFALAIVGAEYIARLLPTGTHRYSEFIKLSELAAWLRAAGLQLEDVSGLMYEPWRNAARIVSRTDVNYIGCAVKP
;
A
#
# COMPACT_ATOMS: atom_id res chain seq x y z
N MET A 1 17.99 -29.96 17.12
CA MET A 1 16.85 -29.40 17.88
C MET A 1 16.37 -28.18 17.13
N THR A 2 15.30 -28.36 16.36
CA THR A 2 14.61 -27.32 15.59
C THR A 2 13.90 -26.38 16.55
N SER A 3 14.35 -25.13 16.67
CA SER A 3 13.60 -24.12 17.43
C SER A 3 12.37 -23.71 16.62
N ALA A 4 11.20 -24.17 17.05
CA ALA A 4 9.95 -23.56 16.63
C ALA A 4 9.93 -22.12 17.16
N SER A 5 9.90 -21.14 16.24
CA SER A 5 9.62 -19.75 16.60
C SER A 5 8.18 -19.66 17.11
N ALA A 6 7.95 -18.84 18.14
CA ALA A 6 6.62 -18.38 18.54
C ALA A 6 5.80 -17.92 17.31
N PRO A 7 4.46 -17.87 17.34
CA PRO A 7 3.66 -17.32 16.23
C PRO A 7 4.09 -15.87 16.01
N GLY A 8 5.03 -15.70 15.08
CA GLY A 8 5.85 -14.51 14.95
C GLY A 8 5.18 -13.55 14.00
N THR A 9 5.00 -12.32 14.45
CA THR A 9 4.40 -11.22 13.71
C THR A 9 5.15 -10.93 12.40
N ASN A 10 4.43 -10.76 11.29
CA ASN A 10 4.99 -10.58 9.93
C ASN A 10 5.43 -9.13 9.64
N PHE A 11 6.35 -8.58 10.45
CA PHE A 11 6.90 -7.24 10.25
C PHE A 11 8.35 -7.14 10.75
N ARG A 12 9.04 -6.05 10.38
CA ARG A 12 10.35 -5.67 10.92
C ARG A 12 10.23 -4.36 11.68
N GLN A 13 10.64 -4.34 12.96
CA GLN A 13 10.53 -3.12 13.79
C GLN A 13 11.32 -1.95 13.18
N GLU A 14 12.50 -2.21 12.62
CA GLU A 14 13.33 -1.19 11.96
C GLU A 14 12.62 -0.48 10.82
N GLU A 15 11.76 -1.17 10.07
CA GLU A 15 10.96 -0.56 9.01
C GLU A 15 9.88 0.36 9.61
N LEU A 16 9.18 -0.09 10.66
CA LEU A 16 8.16 0.72 11.34
C LEU A 16 8.77 2.00 11.93
N ASP A 17 9.94 1.89 12.57
CA ASP A 17 10.63 3.03 13.19
C ASP A 17 11.04 4.09 12.16
N LYS A 18 11.48 3.69 10.96
CA LYS A 18 11.80 4.62 9.85
C LYS A 18 10.60 5.46 9.46
N PHE A 19 9.43 4.85 9.29
CA PHE A 19 8.22 5.57 8.90
C PHE A 19 7.66 6.42 10.05
N ALA A 20 7.71 5.91 11.29
CA ALA A 20 7.30 6.65 12.49
C ALA A 20 8.08 7.96 12.65
N ALA A 21 9.38 7.96 12.35
CA ALA A 21 10.21 9.17 12.38
C ALA A 21 9.74 10.28 11.41
N LEU A 22 8.97 9.93 10.38
CA LEU A 22 8.43 10.85 9.38
C LEU A 22 6.97 11.27 9.65
N ALA A 23 6.33 10.69 10.67
CA ALA A 23 4.89 10.82 10.92
C ALA A 23 4.42 12.29 11.01
N ASN A 24 5.13 13.14 11.76
CA ASN A 24 4.73 14.53 11.98
C ASN A 24 4.74 15.41 10.72
N ARG A 25 5.37 14.94 9.63
CA ARG A 25 5.43 15.64 8.33
C ARG A 25 4.75 14.85 7.22
N TRP A 26 3.92 13.86 7.57
CA TRP A 26 3.27 12.99 6.57
C TRP A 26 2.33 13.78 5.65
N TRP A 27 1.60 14.75 6.20
CA TRP A 27 0.66 15.61 5.47
C TRP A 27 1.27 16.91 4.95
N ASP A 28 2.58 17.11 5.08
CA ASP A 28 3.30 18.22 4.45
C ASP A 28 3.46 17.92 2.95
N PRO A 29 2.79 18.66 2.03
CA PRO A 29 2.84 18.38 0.60
C PRO A 29 4.23 18.62 -0.02
N ASP A 30 5.09 19.38 0.68
CA ASP A 30 6.50 19.60 0.31
C ASP A 30 7.47 18.82 1.20
N GLY A 31 6.93 17.93 2.06
CA GLY A 31 7.68 17.10 2.98
C GLY A 31 8.24 15.82 2.34
N PRO A 32 8.81 14.92 3.16
CA PRO A 32 9.40 13.67 2.71
C PRO A 32 8.45 12.77 1.90
N GLN A 33 7.15 12.86 2.18
CA GLN A 33 6.10 12.07 1.51
C GLN A 33 5.52 12.75 0.26
N LYS A 34 6.10 13.86 -0.22
CA LYS A 34 5.68 14.56 -1.45
C LYS A 34 5.39 13.63 -2.64
N PRO A 35 6.22 12.62 -2.95
CA PRO A 35 5.90 11.67 -4.02
C PRO A 35 4.59 10.90 -3.80
N LEU A 36 4.28 10.51 -2.55
CA LEU A 36 3.03 9.82 -2.23
C LEU A 36 1.81 10.74 -2.44
N HIS A 37 1.91 12.02 -2.06
CA HIS A 37 0.88 13.02 -2.37
C HIS A 37 0.63 13.11 -3.88
N ALA A 38 1.68 13.15 -4.69
CA ALA A 38 1.57 13.21 -6.15
C ALA A 38 1.03 11.93 -6.78
N LEU A 39 1.30 10.76 -6.18
CA LEU A 39 0.81 9.46 -6.62
C LEU A 39 -0.67 9.23 -6.26
N ASN A 40 -1.14 9.81 -5.16
CA ASN A 40 -2.44 9.51 -4.58
C ASN A 40 -3.62 9.72 -5.55
N PRO A 41 -3.72 10.82 -6.32
CA PRO A 41 -4.81 10.99 -7.29
C PRO A 41 -4.84 9.92 -8.38
N ALA A 42 -3.67 9.46 -8.86
CA ALA A 42 -3.59 8.40 -9.86
C ALA A 42 -4.00 7.04 -9.28
N ARG A 43 -3.59 6.74 -8.03
CA ARG A 43 -4.00 5.53 -7.30
C ARG A 43 -5.50 5.51 -7.04
N LEU A 44 -6.06 6.60 -6.51
CA LEU A 44 -7.50 6.74 -6.28
C LEU A 44 -8.27 6.54 -7.59
N GLY A 45 -7.86 7.21 -8.66
CA GLY A 45 -8.50 7.07 -9.98
C GLY A 45 -8.42 5.65 -10.53
N TYR A 46 -7.31 4.93 -10.30
CA TYR A 46 -7.18 3.53 -10.68
C TYR A 46 -8.16 2.61 -9.93
N VAL A 47 -8.32 2.83 -8.62
CA VAL A 47 -9.28 2.10 -7.77
C VAL A 47 -10.71 2.41 -8.19
N ALA A 48 -11.09 3.69 -8.24
CA ALA A 48 -12.45 4.14 -8.56
C ALA A 48 -12.91 3.73 -9.97
N ALA A 49 -11.99 3.59 -10.93
CA ALA A 49 -12.31 3.11 -12.27
C ALA A 49 -12.63 1.61 -12.34
N ARG A 50 -12.30 0.82 -11.31
CA ARG A 50 -12.45 -0.65 -11.29
C ARG A 50 -13.35 -1.16 -10.16
N ALA A 51 -13.64 -0.32 -9.17
CA ALA A 51 -14.59 -0.61 -8.10
C ALA A 51 -15.36 0.66 -7.71
N PRO A 52 -16.70 0.61 -7.60
CA PRO A 52 -17.47 1.73 -7.07
C PRO A 52 -17.10 1.94 -5.59
N LEU A 53 -16.77 3.17 -5.21
CA LEU A 53 -16.42 3.51 -3.82
C LEU A 53 -17.61 4.02 -3.01
N GLN A 54 -18.59 4.68 -3.65
CA GLN A 54 -19.77 5.20 -2.97
C GLN A 54 -20.55 4.06 -2.28
N GLY A 55 -20.59 4.08 -0.95
CA GLY A 55 -21.26 3.08 -0.12
C GLY A 55 -20.53 1.73 -0.01
N ALA A 56 -19.31 1.62 -0.55
CA ALA A 56 -18.51 0.40 -0.46
C ALA A 56 -17.82 0.28 0.90
N THR A 57 -17.68 -0.95 1.41
CA THR A 57 -16.86 -1.26 2.58
C THR A 57 -15.41 -1.50 2.12
N VAL A 58 -14.47 -0.69 2.60
CA VAL A 58 -13.08 -0.68 2.10
C VAL A 58 -12.09 -0.91 3.23
N ALA A 59 -11.10 -1.77 3.00
CA ALA A 59 -9.92 -1.91 3.86
C ALA A 59 -8.69 -1.27 3.20
N ASP A 60 -7.94 -0.47 3.94
CA ASP A 60 -6.63 0.06 3.53
C ASP A 60 -5.52 -0.51 4.42
N ILE A 61 -4.66 -1.35 3.84
CA ILE A 61 -3.65 -2.14 4.54
C ILE A 61 -2.28 -1.48 4.41
N GLY A 62 -1.71 -1.06 5.54
CA GLY A 62 -0.52 -0.22 5.57
C GLY A 62 -0.87 1.23 5.22
N CYS A 63 -1.91 1.76 5.86
CA CYS A 63 -2.48 3.06 5.50
C CYS A 63 -1.52 4.25 5.74
N GLY A 64 -0.47 4.05 6.55
CA GLY A 64 0.43 5.11 7.00
C GLY A 64 -0.36 6.27 7.62
N GLY A 65 -0.08 7.50 7.18
CA GLY A 65 -0.80 8.70 7.62
C GLY A 65 -2.17 8.90 6.98
N GLY A 66 -2.70 7.97 6.17
CA GLY A 66 -4.10 7.99 5.73
C GLY A 66 -4.39 8.71 4.41
N LEU A 67 -3.39 8.94 3.54
CA LEU A 67 -3.57 9.68 2.28
C LEU A 67 -4.63 9.04 1.36
N LEU A 68 -4.51 7.73 1.11
CA LEU A 68 -5.47 7.01 0.27
C LEU A 68 -6.76 6.74 1.02
N SER A 69 -6.68 6.43 2.31
CA SER A 69 -7.84 6.16 3.17
C SER A 69 -8.83 7.33 3.19
N GLU A 70 -8.34 8.56 3.43
CA GLU A 70 -9.20 9.75 3.41
C GLU A 70 -9.71 10.06 2.01
N ALA A 71 -8.91 9.82 0.98
CA ALA A 71 -9.33 10.04 -0.40
C ALA A 71 -10.48 9.10 -0.80
N MET A 72 -10.42 7.82 -0.42
CA MET A 72 -11.51 6.86 -0.64
C MET A 72 -12.74 7.20 0.19
N ALA A 73 -12.57 7.64 1.44
CA ALA A 73 -13.69 8.08 2.28
C ALA A 73 -14.41 9.30 1.70
N LYS A 74 -13.68 10.24 1.09
CA LYS A 74 -14.26 11.39 0.37
C LYS A 74 -15.07 10.98 -0.88
N GLU A 75 -14.73 9.85 -1.49
CA GLU A 75 -15.52 9.21 -2.57
C GLU A 75 -16.75 8.42 -2.03
N GLY A 76 -17.02 8.52 -0.72
CA GLY A 76 -18.21 7.94 -0.08
C GLY A 76 -18.05 6.50 0.40
N ALA A 77 -16.84 5.98 0.49
CA ALA A 77 -16.55 4.65 1.05
C ALA A 77 -16.61 4.65 2.59
N ASP A 78 -17.01 3.51 3.17
CA ASP A 78 -16.82 3.21 4.60
C ASP A 78 -15.46 2.54 4.78
N VAL A 79 -14.47 3.31 5.24
CA VAL A 79 -13.05 2.91 5.23
C VAL A 79 -12.60 2.47 6.62
N THR A 80 -12.13 1.23 6.72
CA THR A 80 -11.26 0.75 7.80
C THR A 80 -9.82 0.78 7.32
N ALA A 81 -8.94 1.46 8.04
CA ALA A 81 -7.54 1.65 7.66
C ALA A 81 -6.63 1.14 8.77
N ILE A 82 -5.69 0.27 8.44
CA ILE A 82 -4.81 -0.36 9.43
C ILE A 82 -3.34 -0.11 9.12
N ASP A 83 -2.56 0.10 10.16
CA ASP A 83 -1.09 0.14 10.09
C ASP A 83 -0.51 -0.42 11.39
N LEU A 84 0.74 -0.88 11.37
CA LEU A 84 1.43 -1.38 12.55
C LEU A 84 2.21 -0.27 13.29
N ALA A 85 2.44 0.90 12.67
CA ALA A 85 3.12 2.03 13.28
C ALA A 85 2.13 2.93 14.05
N PRO A 86 2.15 2.94 15.41
CA PRO A 86 1.17 3.69 16.19
C PRO A 86 1.21 5.21 15.95
N ASP A 87 2.40 5.76 15.70
CA ASP A 87 2.57 7.20 15.44
C ASP A 87 1.95 7.63 14.11
N LEU A 88 2.01 6.79 13.07
CA LEU A 88 1.33 7.04 11.79
C LEU A 88 -0.18 7.02 11.96
N VAL A 89 -0.70 6.00 12.64
CA VAL A 89 -2.14 5.88 12.94
C VAL A 89 -2.63 7.08 13.75
N LYS A 90 -1.82 7.57 14.71
CA LYS A 90 -2.15 8.77 15.48
C LYS A 90 -2.24 10.01 14.59
N VAL A 91 -1.26 10.22 13.70
CA VAL A 91 -1.28 11.33 12.73
C VAL A 91 -2.47 11.24 11.79
N ALA A 92 -2.77 10.05 11.27
CA ALA A 92 -3.91 9.82 10.40
C ALA A 92 -5.25 10.16 11.07
N ARG A 93 -5.42 9.75 12.34
CA ARG A 93 -6.60 10.10 13.14
C ARG A 93 -6.71 11.61 13.38
N LEU A 94 -5.61 12.28 13.72
CA LEU A 94 -5.59 13.73 13.94
C LEU A 94 -5.97 14.49 12.66
N HIS A 95 -5.36 14.12 11.53
CA HIS A 95 -5.67 14.76 10.26
C HIS A 95 -7.12 14.47 9.81
N GLY A 96 -7.64 13.27 10.04
CA GLY A 96 -9.06 12.95 9.78
C GLY A 96 -10.02 13.82 10.58
N LEU A 97 -9.68 14.15 11.84
CA LEU A 97 -10.44 15.08 12.67
C LEU A 97 -10.37 16.52 12.13
N GLU A 98 -9.19 16.97 11.71
CA GLU A 98 -8.97 18.31 11.14
C GLU A 98 -9.69 18.49 9.79
N SER A 99 -9.67 17.46 8.94
CA SER A 99 -10.29 17.46 7.62
C SER A 99 -11.79 17.14 7.64
N GLY A 100 -12.33 16.69 8.77
CA GLY A 100 -13.72 16.27 8.92
C GLY A 100 -14.05 14.94 8.21
N VAL A 101 -13.04 14.16 7.86
CA VAL A 101 -13.18 12.90 7.12
C VAL A 101 -13.21 11.73 8.12
N LYS A 102 -14.26 10.90 8.02
CA LYS A 102 -14.43 9.75 8.90
C LYS A 102 -13.76 8.50 8.31
N VAL A 103 -12.73 8.00 8.99
CA VAL A 103 -12.06 6.72 8.70
C VAL A 103 -11.85 5.98 10.03
N ASP A 104 -12.08 4.67 10.06
CA ASP A 104 -11.77 3.82 11.20
C ASP A 104 -10.30 3.38 11.15
N TYR A 105 -9.42 4.19 11.73
CA TYR A 105 -7.99 3.90 11.80
C TYR A 105 -7.66 2.97 12.98
N ARG A 106 -6.91 1.89 12.77
CA ARG A 106 -6.51 0.93 13.81
C ARG A 106 -5.02 0.59 13.76
N VAL A 107 -4.42 0.39 14.94
CA VAL A 107 -3.10 -0.25 15.04
C VAL A 107 -3.34 -1.75 15.08
N GLN A 108 -3.24 -2.42 13.94
CA GLN A 108 -3.67 -3.82 13.80
C GLN A 108 -2.93 -4.49 12.63
N ALA A 109 -2.59 -5.78 12.78
CA ALA A 109 -2.09 -6.59 11.68
C ALA A 109 -3.23 -7.00 10.74
N VAL A 110 -2.93 -7.20 9.46
CA VAL A 110 -3.94 -7.63 8.49
C VAL A 110 -4.47 -9.03 8.79
N GLU A 111 -3.62 -9.90 9.34
CA GLU A 111 -3.99 -11.25 9.77
C GLU A 111 -5.05 -11.23 10.87
N ASP A 112 -4.93 -10.30 11.83
CA ASP A 112 -5.89 -10.12 12.92
C ASP A 112 -7.22 -9.56 12.38
N LEU A 113 -7.17 -8.57 11.50
CA LEU A 113 -8.37 -8.03 10.86
C LEU A 113 -9.07 -9.10 10.02
N ALA A 114 -8.31 -9.95 9.32
CA ALA A 114 -8.84 -11.06 8.52
C ALA A 114 -9.54 -12.11 9.38
N ALA A 115 -9.04 -12.35 10.60
CA ALA A 115 -9.70 -13.22 11.57
C ALA A 115 -10.98 -12.60 12.16
N GLU A 116 -10.98 -11.27 12.40
CA GLU A 116 -12.13 -10.52 12.94
C GLU A 116 -13.26 -10.37 11.92
N ARG A 117 -12.92 -10.12 10.65
CA ARG A 117 -13.84 -9.65 9.60
C ARG A 117 -13.68 -10.41 8.27
N PRO A 118 -13.74 -11.76 8.26
CA PRO A 118 -13.59 -12.52 7.02
C PRO A 118 -14.74 -12.22 6.05
N GLY A 119 -14.41 -11.98 4.78
CA GLY A 119 -15.40 -11.73 3.72
C GLY A 119 -16.22 -10.45 3.89
N ALA A 120 -15.73 -9.47 4.65
CA ALA A 120 -16.48 -8.26 4.99
C ALA A 120 -16.27 -7.10 4.02
N PHE A 121 -15.26 -7.15 3.16
CA PHE A 121 -14.81 -6.00 2.37
C PHE A 121 -15.10 -6.15 0.87
N ASP A 122 -15.56 -5.07 0.27
CA ASP A 122 -15.80 -4.95 -1.17
C ASP A 122 -14.50 -4.64 -1.91
N VAL A 123 -13.67 -3.81 -1.28
CA VAL A 123 -12.36 -3.39 -1.77
C VAL A 123 -11.33 -3.53 -0.66
N VAL A 124 -10.18 -4.08 -1.00
CA VAL A 124 -8.98 -4.06 -0.16
C VAL A 124 -7.88 -3.36 -0.95
N THR A 125 -7.20 -2.41 -0.34
CA THR A 125 -6.04 -1.73 -0.92
C THR A 125 -4.80 -2.03 -0.08
N CYS A 126 -3.66 -2.25 -0.72
CA CYS A 126 -2.37 -2.49 -0.08
C CYS A 126 -1.27 -1.89 -0.95
N MET A 127 -0.93 -0.63 -0.69
CA MET A 127 -0.14 0.22 -1.60
C MET A 127 1.21 0.58 -0.97
N GLU A 128 2.33 0.21 -1.61
CA GLU A 128 3.71 0.45 -1.14
C GLU A 128 3.99 -0.12 0.27
N MET A 129 3.47 -1.31 0.54
CA MET A 129 3.61 -1.96 1.84
C MET A 129 4.28 -3.33 1.74
N LEU A 130 4.02 -4.08 0.67
CA LEU A 130 4.43 -5.49 0.54
C LEU A 130 5.95 -5.67 0.52
N GLU A 131 6.71 -4.71 0.00
CA GLU A 131 8.18 -4.75 -0.03
C GLU A 131 8.81 -4.61 1.37
N HIS A 132 8.06 -4.11 2.36
CA HIS A 132 8.55 -3.88 3.72
C HIS A 132 8.32 -5.07 4.67
N VAL A 133 7.65 -6.13 4.21
CA VAL A 133 7.29 -7.29 5.05
C VAL A 133 8.15 -8.53 4.78
N PRO A 134 8.40 -9.37 5.80
CA PRO A 134 9.10 -10.65 5.63
C PRO A 134 8.41 -11.66 4.70
N ASP A 135 7.09 -11.81 4.80
CA ASP A 135 6.27 -12.73 3.98
C ASP A 135 5.13 -11.96 3.28
N PRO A 136 5.37 -11.41 2.07
CA PRO A 136 4.33 -10.74 1.28
C PRO A 136 3.18 -11.68 0.91
N ALA A 137 3.44 -12.97 0.74
CA ALA A 137 2.41 -13.94 0.39
C ALA A 137 1.40 -14.14 1.54
N ALA A 138 1.84 -14.06 2.80
CA ALA A 138 0.93 -14.07 3.95
C ALA A 138 -0.02 -12.86 3.95
N ILE A 139 0.50 -11.65 3.67
CA ILE A 139 -0.31 -10.44 3.56
C ILE A 139 -1.38 -10.60 2.47
N LEU A 140 -1.01 -11.12 1.30
CA LEU A 140 -1.94 -11.37 0.20
C LEU A 140 -3.01 -12.41 0.55
N ARG A 141 -2.66 -13.47 1.30
CA ARG A 141 -3.64 -14.45 1.82
C ARG A 141 -4.63 -13.80 2.79
N ALA A 142 -4.15 -12.94 3.69
CA ALA A 142 -5.01 -12.21 4.63
C ALA A 142 -5.94 -11.23 3.89
N CYS A 143 -5.41 -10.50 2.90
CA CYS A 143 -6.21 -9.64 2.02
C CYS A 143 -7.31 -10.43 1.28
N ALA A 144 -6.97 -11.62 0.76
CA ALA A 144 -7.96 -12.49 0.12
C ALA A 144 -9.03 -13.00 1.11
N ALA A 145 -8.69 -13.24 2.38
CA ALA A 145 -9.63 -13.62 3.42
C ALA A 145 -10.60 -12.48 3.78
N LEU A 146 -10.14 -11.23 3.77
CA LEU A 146 -10.96 -10.03 4.02
C LEU A 146 -12.02 -9.79 2.94
N LEU A 147 -11.69 -10.09 1.69
CA LEU A 147 -12.58 -9.83 0.55
C LEU A 147 -13.81 -10.74 0.56
N ARG A 148 -14.98 -10.18 0.29
CA ARG A 148 -16.16 -10.97 -0.11
C ARG A 148 -15.98 -11.55 -1.52
N PRO A 149 -16.71 -12.60 -1.92
CA PRO A 149 -16.79 -13.02 -3.33
C PRO A 149 -17.19 -11.85 -4.24
N GLY A 150 -16.49 -11.67 -5.36
CA GLY A 150 -16.59 -10.53 -6.26
C GLY A 150 -15.87 -9.26 -5.79
N GLY A 151 -15.28 -9.26 -4.59
CA GLY A 151 -14.49 -8.13 -4.08
C GLY A 151 -13.13 -8.01 -4.78
N ARG A 152 -12.53 -6.81 -4.74
CA ARG A 152 -11.27 -6.50 -5.43
C ARG A 152 -10.15 -6.11 -4.49
N LEU A 153 -8.98 -6.70 -4.71
CA LEU A 153 -7.71 -6.32 -4.14
C LEU A 153 -6.96 -5.40 -5.11
N PHE A 154 -6.48 -4.27 -4.60
CA PHE A 154 -5.56 -3.39 -5.31
C PHE A 154 -4.22 -3.37 -4.59
N VAL A 155 -3.15 -3.57 -5.35
CA VAL A 155 -1.78 -3.62 -4.82
C VAL A 155 -0.85 -2.74 -5.63
N SER A 156 0.07 -2.02 -4.98
CA SER A 156 1.17 -1.34 -5.66
C SER A 156 2.49 -1.56 -4.95
N THR A 157 3.58 -1.62 -5.73
CA THR A 157 4.94 -1.79 -5.23
C THR A 157 5.96 -1.46 -6.33
N LEU A 158 7.22 -1.29 -5.93
CA LEU A 158 8.35 -1.19 -6.84
C LEU A 158 8.64 -2.53 -7.53
N ASN A 159 8.87 -2.49 -8.84
CA ASN A 159 9.13 -3.68 -9.64
C ASN A 159 10.62 -4.03 -9.61
N ARG A 160 10.97 -5.30 -9.40
CA ARG A 160 12.39 -5.74 -9.41
C ARG A 160 12.94 -5.87 -10.83
N THR A 161 13.28 -4.74 -11.44
CA THR A 161 13.93 -4.69 -12.75
C THR A 161 15.22 -3.85 -12.73
N PRO A 162 16.12 -4.05 -13.70
CA PRO A 162 17.28 -3.17 -13.88
C PRO A 162 16.92 -1.68 -14.04
N ALA A 163 15.74 -1.37 -14.59
CA ALA A 163 15.25 0.00 -14.74
C ALA A 163 14.82 0.61 -13.40
N ALA A 164 14.17 -0.17 -12.53
CA ALA A 164 13.83 0.26 -11.17
C ALA A 164 15.09 0.47 -10.31
N PHE A 165 16.11 -0.39 -10.47
CA PHE A 165 17.41 -0.21 -9.84
C PHE A 165 18.07 1.11 -10.28
N ALA A 166 18.06 1.42 -11.58
CA ALA A 166 18.64 2.66 -12.10
C ALA A 166 17.85 3.92 -11.70
N LEU A 167 16.51 3.88 -11.68
CA LEU A 167 15.69 5.07 -11.42
C LEU A 167 15.46 5.31 -9.92
N ALA A 168 15.11 4.28 -9.15
CA ALA A 168 14.77 4.41 -7.73
C ALA A 168 16.02 4.50 -6.85
N ILE A 169 17.04 3.67 -7.10
CA ILE A 169 18.25 3.66 -6.27
C ILE A 169 19.24 4.69 -6.81
N VAL A 170 19.66 4.62 -8.08
CA VAL A 170 20.68 5.57 -8.60
C VAL A 170 20.13 6.98 -8.80
N GLY A 171 18.89 7.13 -9.28
CA GLY A 171 18.26 8.44 -9.50
C GLY A 171 17.87 9.18 -8.21
N ALA A 172 17.07 8.56 -7.34
CA ALA A 172 16.50 9.22 -6.16
C ALA A 172 17.45 9.27 -4.94
N GLU A 173 18.23 8.21 -4.69
CA GLU A 173 19.16 8.15 -3.55
C GLU A 173 20.52 8.79 -3.87
N TYR A 174 21.13 8.46 -5.02
CA TYR A 174 22.52 8.88 -5.32
C TYR A 174 22.65 10.19 -6.10
N ILE A 175 21.75 10.48 -7.05
CA ILE A 175 21.85 11.68 -7.90
C ILE A 175 21.03 12.85 -7.33
N ALA A 176 19.78 12.62 -6.92
CA ALA A 176 18.89 13.68 -6.47
C ALA A 176 18.92 13.95 -4.94
N ARG A 177 19.51 13.04 -4.13
CA ARG A 177 19.51 13.08 -2.65
C ARG A 177 18.13 13.31 -2.03
N LEU A 178 17.08 12.85 -2.70
CA LEU A 178 15.69 13.02 -2.26
C LEU A 178 15.32 12.04 -1.15
N LEU A 179 16.09 10.95 -1.00
CA LEU A 179 15.89 9.90 0.00
C LEU A 179 17.23 9.52 0.66
N PRO A 180 17.24 9.12 1.94
CA PRO A 180 18.43 8.57 2.59
C PRO A 180 18.98 7.35 1.83
N THR A 181 20.30 7.19 1.78
CA THR A 181 20.94 6.01 1.19
C THR A 181 20.51 4.73 1.92
N GLY A 182 20.05 3.70 1.17
CA GLY A 182 19.66 2.40 1.73
C GLY A 182 18.18 2.29 2.10
N THR A 183 17.33 3.17 1.59
CA THR A 183 15.87 3.11 1.78
C THR A 183 15.26 1.95 0.97
N HIS A 184 15.87 1.60 -0.18
CA HIS A 184 15.41 0.52 -1.03
C HIS A 184 16.48 -0.55 -1.25
N ARG A 185 16.28 -1.75 -0.69
CA ARG A 185 17.11 -2.90 -1.08
C ARG A 185 16.49 -3.53 -2.31
N TYR A 186 17.23 -3.61 -3.41
CA TYR A 186 16.78 -4.23 -4.67
C TYR A 186 16.23 -5.67 -4.49
N SER A 187 16.69 -6.38 -3.46
CA SER A 187 16.19 -7.70 -3.06
C SER A 187 14.78 -7.70 -2.46
N GLU A 188 14.17 -6.55 -2.23
CA GLU A 188 12.84 -6.38 -1.62
C GLU A 188 11.78 -5.98 -2.64
N PHE A 189 12.16 -5.49 -3.82
CA PHE A 189 11.22 -5.20 -4.91
C PHE A 189 10.52 -6.48 -5.37
N ILE A 190 9.24 -6.44 -5.69
CA ILE A 190 8.49 -7.66 -6.02
C ILE A 190 8.41 -7.76 -7.55
N LYS A 191 8.73 -8.93 -8.11
CA LYS A 191 8.50 -9.15 -9.55
C LYS A 191 7.02 -9.37 -9.77
N LEU A 192 6.52 -8.89 -10.92
CA LEU A 192 5.14 -9.13 -11.30
C LEU A 192 4.76 -10.63 -11.35
N SER A 193 5.71 -11.50 -11.76
CA SER A 193 5.51 -12.95 -11.77
C SER A 193 5.38 -13.56 -10.36
N GLU A 194 6.09 -13.00 -9.37
CA GLU A 194 6.01 -13.42 -7.97
C GLU A 194 4.66 -13.02 -7.39
N LEU A 195 4.26 -11.75 -7.59
CA LEU A 195 2.93 -11.28 -7.20
C LEU A 195 1.81 -12.13 -7.82
N ALA A 196 1.86 -12.37 -9.14
CA ALA A 196 0.85 -13.16 -9.83
C ALA A 196 0.80 -14.62 -9.36
N ALA A 197 1.92 -15.20 -8.92
CA ALA A 197 1.94 -16.52 -8.31
C ALA A 197 1.29 -16.51 -6.92
N TRP A 198 1.61 -15.53 -6.08
CA TRP A 198 1.03 -15.42 -4.74
C TRP A 198 -0.47 -15.10 -4.75
N LEU A 199 -0.92 -14.23 -5.66
CA LEU A 199 -2.35 -13.95 -5.86
C LEU A 199 -3.12 -15.21 -6.21
N ARG A 200 -2.62 -16.01 -7.17
CA ARG A 200 -3.24 -17.30 -7.53
C ARG A 200 -3.25 -18.28 -6.36
N ALA A 201 -2.16 -18.37 -5.60
CA ALA A 201 -2.09 -19.22 -4.41
C ALA A 201 -3.07 -18.78 -3.32
N ALA A 202 -3.40 -17.48 -3.25
CA ALA A 202 -4.41 -16.92 -2.36
C ALA A 202 -5.85 -17.03 -2.91
N GLY A 203 -6.05 -17.62 -4.09
CA GLY A 203 -7.37 -17.75 -4.72
C GLY A 203 -7.87 -16.48 -5.42
N LEU A 204 -7.00 -15.50 -5.67
CA LEU A 204 -7.32 -14.28 -6.39
C LEU A 204 -6.95 -14.39 -7.87
N GLN A 205 -7.73 -13.73 -8.73
CA GLN A 205 -7.50 -13.65 -10.18
C GLN A 205 -7.04 -12.23 -10.54
N LEU A 206 -5.84 -12.11 -11.10
CA LEU A 206 -5.30 -10.82 -11.56
C LEU A 206 -6.05 -10.37 -12.82
N GLU A 207 -6.76 -9.24 -12.73
CA GLU A 207 -7.55 -8.66 -13.83
C GLU A 207 -6.75 -7.64 -14.66
N ASP A 208 -5.94 -6.81 -13.99
CA ASP A 208 -5.20 -5.74 -14.65
C ASP A 208 -3.90 -5.39 -13.92
N VAL A 209 -2.91 -4.91 -14.67
CA VAL A 209 -1.63 -4.40 -14.16
C VAL A 209 -1.22 -3.21 -15.02
N SER A 210 -0.94 -2.08 -14.36
CA SER A 210 -0.42 -0.86 -14.98
C SER A 210 0.80 -0.35 -14.21
N GLY A 211 1.56 0.57 -14.80
CA GLY A 211 2.60 1.33 -14.10
C GLY A 211 2.10 2.68 -13.56
N LEU A 212 2.83 3.23 -12.61
CA LEU A 212 2.66 4.58 -12.05
C LEU A 212 3.86 5.44 -12.47
N MET A 213 3.65 6.39 -13.37
CA MET A 213 4.70 7.32 -13.80
C MET A 213 4.58 8.64 -13.05
N TYR A 214 5.56 8.93 -12.18
CA TYR A 214 5.70 10.22 -11.51
C TYR A 214 6.41 11.23 -12.42
N GLU A 215 5.86 12.46 -12.50
CA GLU A 215 6.36 13.59 -13.28
C GLU A 215 6.77 14.72 -12.31
N PRO A 216 8.05 14.78 -11.87
CA PRO A 216 8.49 15.72 -10.83
C PRO A 216 8.24 17.20 -11.16
N TRP A 217 8.35 17.58 -12.44
CA TRP A 217 8.11 18.95 -12.91
C TRP A 217 6.64 19.38 -12.80
N ARG A 218 5.71 18.42 -12.68
CA ARG A 218 4.27 18.65 -12.48
C ARG A 218 3.81 18.34 -11.07
N ASN A 219 4.66 17.75 -10.23
CA ASN A 219 4.29 17.15 -8.95
C ASN A 219 3.02 16.29 -9.06
N ALA A 220 2.95 15.47 -10.12
CA ALA A 220 1.79 14.67 -10.44
C ALA A 220 2.22 13.29 -10.93
N ALA A 221 1.32 12.32 -10.88
CA ALA A 221 1.52 11.00 -11.45
C ALA A 221 0.37 10.62 -12.38
N ARG A 222 0.62 9.64 -13.25
CA ARG A 222 -0.39 9.04 -14.12
C ARG A 222 -0.20 7.54 -14.29
N ILE A 223 -1.29 6.87 -14.63
CA ILE A 223 -1.31 5.46 -15.02
C ILE A 223 -0.71 5.32 -16.42
N VAL A 224 0.18 4.35 -16.60
CA VAL A 224 0.83 4.02 -17.88
C VAL A 224 0.81 2.51 -18.10
N SER A 225 0.99 2.06 -19.35
CA SER A 225 1.06 0.62 -19.66
C SER A 225 2.40 -0.03 -19.27
N ARG A 226 3.47 0.76 -19.13
CA ARG A 226 4.80 0.26 -18.80
C ARG A 226 4.93 -0.01 -17.31
N THR A 227 5.30 -1.24 -16.94
CA THR A 227 5.48 -1.69 -15.56
C THR A 227 6.96 -1.79 -15.16
N ASP A 228 7.88 -1.25 -15.98
CA ASP A 228 9.31 -1.49 -15.82
C ASP A 228 9.85 -1.04 -14.45
N VAL A 229 9.31 0.03 -13.86
CA VAL A 229 9.84 0.60 -12.61
C VAL A 229 9.01 0.23 -11.39
N ASN A 230 7.69 0.29 -11.53
CA ASN A 230 6.72 0.00 -10.50
C ASN A 230 5.45 -0.50 -11.19
N TYR A 231 4.53 -1.02 -10.38
CA TYR A 231 3.22 -1.36 -10.89
C TYR A 231 2.14 -1.14 -9.84
N ILE A 232 0.92 -1.01 -10.34
CA ILE A 232 -0.34 -1.11 -9.62
C ILE A 232 -1.18 -2.21 -10.29
N GLY A 233 -1.69 -3.14 -9.49
CA GLY A 233 -2.45 -4.30 -9.95
C GLY A 233 -3.85 -4.33 -9.34
N CYS A 234 -4.80 -4.90 -10.08
CA CYS A 234 -6.16 -5.18 -9.63
C CYS A 234 -6.41 -6.69 -9.73
N ALA A 235 -6.83 -7.31 -8.64
CA ALA A 235 -7.21 -8.72 -8.61
C ALA A 235 -8.59 -8.89 -7.98
N VAL A 236 -9.39 -9.82 -8.51
CA VAL A 236 -10.74 -10.14 -8.01
C VAL A 236 -10.72 -11.44 -7.23
N LYS A 237 -11.53 -11.52 -6.18
CA LYS A 237 -11.88 -12.78 -5.50
C LYS A 237 -13.08 -13.41 -6.21
N PRO A 238 -12.94 -14.59 -6.85
CA PRO A 238 -14.05 -15.26 -7.52
C PRO A 238 -15.20 -15.65 -6.58
#